data_AF-A0A7K0ES09-F1
#
_entry.id   AF-A0A7K0ES09-F1
#
_cell.length_a   1.000
_cell.length_b   1.000
_cell.length_c   1.000
_cell.angle_alpha   90.00
_cell.angle_beta   90.00
_cell.angle_gamma   90.00
#
_symmetry.space_group_name_H-M   'P 1'
#
loop_
_entity.id
_entity.type
_entity.pdbx_description
1 polymer ?
#
loop_
_entity_poly.entity_id
_entity_poly.type
_entity_poly.pdbx_seq_one_letter_code
_entity_poly.pdbx_strand_id
1 'polypeptide(L)'
;MKRIKSVPVFLLAAMLLMSCGGNKEEEKTEESGDDGTSISATESVKALKKMAEQAEDMSKNGPVETVDFRKLKEMLPADADGLARKEATGEKNGMAGFNISTAKGDYRNEDGSQSIEIDIVDAGGTGALMGLAAWSIIEVDKETENGYEKTTKFGDYKSYEKYDNGNKSGEIAVLIKNRFIVTAKGNGVEMDKIKATLEKIDLDKLAELK
;
A
#
# COMPACT_ATOMS: atom_id res chain seq x y z
N MET A 1 -15.58 4.86 57.11
CA MET A 1 -14.63 4.15 56.20
C MET A 1 -13.38 5.00 56.04
N LYS A 2 -12.27 4.61 56.68
CA LYS A 2 -10.91 5.11 56.41
C LYS A 2 -9.95 4.04 56.93
N ARG A 3 -9.30 3.31 56.03
CA ARG A 3 -8.18 2.42 56.36
C ARG A 3 -6.99 2.82 55.51
N ILE A 4 -6.14 3.63 56.12
CA ILE A 4 -4.72 3.75 55.77
C ILE A 4 -4.06 2.59 56.49
N LYS A 5 -3.38 1.69 55.78
CA LYS A 5 -2.44 0.75 56.39
C LYS A 5 -1.17 0.65 55.55
N SER A 6 -0.12 0.98 56.26
CA SER A 6 1.31 1.01 56.01
C SER A 6 1.88 -0.32 55.49
N VAL A 7 2.86 -0.19 54.61
CA VAL A 7 3.78 -1.24 54.14
C VAL A 7 4.84 -1.49 55.23
N PRO A 8 5.12 -2.75 55.61
CA PRO A 8 6.35 -3.08 56.31
C PRO A 8 7.37 -3.68 55.36
N VAL A 9 8.53 -3.01 55.30
CA VAL A 9 9.82 -3.52 54.84
C VAL A 9 10.48 -4.23 56.03
N PHE A 10 10.85 -5.50 55.86
CA PHE A 10 11.79 -6.35 56.64
C PHE A 10 11.56 -7.78 56.11
N LEU A 11 12.49 -8.72 55.93
CA LEU A 11 13.88 -8.90 56.32
C LEU A 11 14.39 -10.18 55.59
N LEU A 12 15.60 -10.13 55.05
CA LEU A 12 16.65 -11.17 55.03
C LEU A 12 16.27 -12.67 54.91
N ALA A 13 16.73 -13.32 53.84
CA ALA A 13 17.27 -14.68 53.88
C ALA A 13 18.28 -14.88 52.75
N ALA A 14 19.54 -15.09 53.12
CA ALA A 14 20.64 -15.46 52.24
C ALA A 14 21.10 -16.89 52.59
N MET A 15 21.57 -17.60 51.56
CA MET A 15 22.27 -18.91 51.54
C MET A 15 21.36 -20.14 51.78
N LEU A 16 21.49 -21.28 51.08
CA LEU A 16 22.69 -22.02 50.66
C LEU A 16 22.47 -22.86 49.39
N LEU A 17 23.50 -22.82 48.53
CA LEU A 17 24.23 -23.88 47.82
C LEU A 17 23.55 -25.22 47.43
N MET A 18 23.68 -25.58 46.14
CA MET A 18 24.40 -26.76 45.59
C MET A 18 23.70 -27.27 44.32
N SER A 19 24.41 -27.28 43.18
CA SER A 19 24.68 -28.49 42.39
C SER A 19 24.98 -28.15 40.93
N CYS A 20 26.15 -28.59 40.47
CA CYS A 20 26.53 -28.68 39.07
C CYS A 20 25.52 -29.52 38.27
N GLY A 21 25.26 -29.11 37.03
CA GLY A 21 24.52 -29.89 36.04
C GLY A 21 24.38 -29.08 34.76
N GLY A 22 25.22 -29.35 33.77
CA GLY A 22 25.18 -28.66 32.49
C GLY A 22 23.94 -29.04 31.69
N ASN A 23 23.24 -28.03 31.19
CA ASN A 23 22.83 -27.92 29.79
C ASN A 23 22.31 -26.50 29.60
N LYS A 24 22.97 -25.71 28.74
CA LYS A 24 22.37 -24.45 28.28
C LYS A 24 21.28 -24.84 27.30
N GLU A 25 20.04 -24.87 27.78
CA GLU A 25 18.88 -24.83 26.91
C GLU A 25 18.81 -23.41 26.33
N GLU A 26 19.13 -23.33 25.03
CA GLU A 26 18.83 -22.21 24.17
C GLU A 26 17.30 -22.11 24.07
N GLU A 27 16.78 -21.00 24.59
CA GLU A 27 15.39 -20.62 24.42
C GLU A 27 15.17 -20.32 22.94
N LYS A 28 14.47 -21.25 22.26
CA LYS A 28 13.99 -21.12 20.89
C LYS A 28 13.19 -19.83 20.77
N THR A 29 13.81 -18.79 20.21
CA THR A 29 13.05 -17.72 19.58
C THR A 29 12.60 -18.26 18.23
N GLU A 30 11.29 -18.41 18.10
CA GLU A 30 10.63 -18.90 16.91
C GLU A 30 11.07 -18.07 15.69
N GLU A 31 11.60 -18.77 14.68
CA GLU A 31 11.81 -18.25 13.33
C GLU A 31 10.51 -17.63 12.83
N SER A 32 10.49 -16.30 12.77
CA SER A 32 9.62 -15.61 11.82
C SER A 32 10.17 -15.94 10.45
N GLY A 33 9.33 -16.59 9.64
CA GLY A 33 9.68 -17.10 8.32
C GLY A 33 10.46 -16.09 7.49
N ASP A 34 11.59 -16.59 6.97
CA ASP A 34 12.30 -16.09 5.81
C ASP A 34 11.33 -16.02 4.62
N ASP A 35 10.60 -14.92 4.50
CA ASP A 35 10.00 -14.50 3.24
C ASP A 35 11.09 -13.67 2.56
N GLY A 36 11.83 -14.33 1.66
CA GLY A 36 13.13 -13.95 1.11
C GLY A 36 13.18 -12.61 0.35
N THR A 37 12.93 -11.52 1.05
CA THR A 37 13.21 -10.16 0.62
C THR A 37 14.33 -9.64 1.51
N SER A 38 15.58 -9.85 1.10
CA SER A 38 16.71 -9.15 1.72
C SER A 38 16.59 -7.65 1.40
N ILE A 39 15.91 -6.90 2.27
CA ILE A 39 15.87 -5.43 2.16
C ILE A 39 17.30 -4.97 2.43
N SER A 40 17.97 -4.50 1.38
CA SER A 40 19.34 -4.00 1.50
C SER A 40 19.39 -2.82 2.49
N ALA A 41 20.56 -2.63 3.13
CA ALA A 41 20.79 -1.48 4.00
C ALA A 41 20.57 -0.14 3.25
N THR A 42 20.78 -0.11 1.93
CA THR A 42 20.55 1.07 1.09
C THR A 42 19.06 1.37 0.87
N GLU A 43 18.22 0.35 0.65
CA GLU A 43 16.77 0.55 0.53
C GLU A 43 16.17 0.99 1.87
N SER A 44 16.69 0.46 2.98
CA SER A 44 16.32 0.91 4.32
C SER A 44 16.61 2.41 4.54
N VAL A 45 17.80 2.89 4.13
CA VAL A 45 18.17 4.32 4.26
C VAL A 45 17.28 5.21 3.38
N LYS A 46 16.96 4.77 2.16
CA LYS A 46 16.09 5.50 1.22
C LYS A 46 14.65 5.60 1.73
N ALA A 47 14.12 4.52 2.31
CA ALA A 47 12.83 4.49 2.99
C ALA A 47 12.79 5.50 4.15
N LEU A 48 13.80 5.49 5.02
CA LEU A 48 13.91 6.43 6.14
C LEU A 48 13.95 7.90 5.66
N LYS A 49 14.71 8.18 4.60
CA LYS A 49 14.79 9.54 4.03
C LYS A 49 13.44 10.03 3.50
N LYS A 50 12.73 9.19 2.74
CA LYS A 50 11.40 9.53 2.20
C LYS A 50 10.38 9.79 3.29
N MET A 51 10.44 9.01 4.38
CA MET A 51 9.61 9.21 5.56
C MET A 51 9.92 10.55 6.25
N ALA A 52 11.20 10.91 6.38
CA ALA A 52 11.60 12.19 6.95
C ALA A 52 11.14 13.39 6.09
N GLU A 53 11.29 13.31 4.77
CA GLU A 53 10.82 14.35 3.83
C GLU A 53 9.30 14.58 3.92
N GLN A 54 8.50 13.50 4.00
CA GLN A 54 7.05 13.63 4.18
C GLN A 54 6.67 14.19 5.55
N ALA A 55 7.38 13.82 6.62
CA ALA A 55 7.13 14.37 7.94
C ALA A 55 7.45 15.87 7.99
N GLU A 56 8.52 16.30 7.33
CA GLU A 56 8.89 17.70 7.20
C GLU A 56 7.86 18.49 6.37
N ASP A 57 7.41 17.94 5.23
CA ASP A 57 6.38 18.55 4.39
C ASP A 57 5.05 18.71 5.14
N MET A 58 4.60 17.66 5.83
CA MET A 58 3.39 17.69 6.66
C MET A 58 3.52 18.71 7.81
N SER A 59 4.71 18.82 8.42
CA SER A 59 4.96 19.81 9.48
C SER A 59 4.96 21.25 8.95
N LYS A 60 5.36 21.48 7.70
CA LYS A 60 5.44 22.81 7.09
C LYS A 60 4.12 23.26 6.48
N ASN A 61 3.45 22.36 5.77
CA ASN A 61 2.32 22.68 4.92
C ASN A 61 0.96 22.21 5.50
N GLY A 62 0.98 21.41 6.56
CA GLY A 62 -0.22 20.80 7.12
C GLY A 62 -0.80 19.70 6.23
N PRO A 63 -1.91 19.06 6.64
CA PRO A 63 -2.60 18.09 5.78
C PRO A 63 -3.16 18.78 4.54
N VAL A 64 -2.86 18.24 3.36
CA VAL A 64 -3.44 18.73 2.10
C VAL A 64 -4.87 18.22 2.01
N GLU A 65 -5.81 19.09 1.64
CA GLU A 65 -7.18 18.67 1.41
C GLU A 65 -7.25 17.71 0.22
N THR A 66 -8.10 16.68 0.31
CA THR A 66 -8.34 15.80 -0.84
C THR A 66 -9.15 16.47 -1.93
N VAL A 67 -8.81 16.15 -3.17
CA VAL A 67 -9.57 16.48 -4.38
C VAL A 67 -11.00 15.97 -4.23
N ASP A 68 -12.00 16.75 -4.66
CA ASP A 68 -13.40 16.28 -4.70
C ASP A 68 -13.53 15.03 -5.59
N PHE A 69 -14.17 13.99 -5.08
CA PHE A 69 -14.31 12.71 -5.79
C PHE A 69 -14.96 12.84 -7.16
N ARG A 70 -15.76 13.88 -7.41
CA ARG A 70 -16.35 14.15 -8.72
C ARG A 70 -15.29 14.44 -9.77
N LYS A 71 -14.24 15.20 -9.40
CA LYS A 71 -13.09 15.46 -10.28
C LYS A 71 -12.28 14.19 -10.52
N LEU A 72 -12.10 13.35 -9.50
CA LEU A 72 -11.45 12.05 -9.67
C LEU A 72 -12.26 11.13 -10.59
N LYS A 73 -13.58 11.13 -10.45
CA LYS A 73 -14.50 10.34 -11.27
C LYS A 73 -14.49 10.78 -12.75
N GLU A 74 -14.27 12.06 -13.02
CA GLU A 74 -14.07 12.58 -14.39
C GLU A 74 -12.80 12.05 -15.05
N MET A 75 -11.82 11.55 -14.28
CA MET A 75 -10.61 10.93 -14.82
C MET A 75 -10.82 9.47 -15.26
N LEU A 76 -11.95 8.85 -14.92
CA LEU A 76 -12.24 7.48 -15.32
C LEU A 76 -12.60 7.42 -16.81
N PRO A 77 -11.95 6.55 -17.61
CA PRO A 77 -12.21 6.46 -19.03
C PRO A 77 -13.64 5.96 -19.33
N ALA A 78 -14.08 6.15 -20.58
CA ALA A 78 -15.39 5.67 -21.02
C ALA A 78 -15.43 4.15 -21.25
N ASP A 79 -14.29 3.55 -21.57
CA ASP A 79 -14.11 2.11 -21.79
C ASP A 79 -12.70 1.67 -21.35
N ALA A 80 -12.55 0.37 -21.06
CA ALA A 80 -11.27 -0.27 -20.73
C ALA A 80 -10.89 -1.25 -21.83
N ASP A 81 -10.28 -0.71 -22.89
CA ASP A 81 -9.88 -1.44 -24.10
C ASP A 81 -11.00 -2.36 -24.66
N GLY A 82 -12.14 -1.75 -24.99
CA GLY A 82 -13.31 -2.46 -25.52
C GLY A 82 -14.23 -3.08 -24.45
N LEU A 83 -13.88 -3.01 -23.16
CA LEU A 83 -14.82 -3.30 -22.08
C LEU A 83 -15.64 -2.05 -21.75
N ALA A 84 -16.96 -2.14 -21.91
CA ALA A 84 -17.86 -1.02 -21.61
C ALA A 84 -17.89 -0.75 -20.10
N ARG A 85 -17.84 0.54 -19.72
CA ARG A 85 -18.03 0.96 -18.33
C ARG A 85 -19.46 0.65 -17.89
N LYS A 86 -19.60 -0.16 -16.84
CA LYS A 86 -20.88 -0.52 -16.22
C LYS A 86 -21.23 0.43 -15.08
N GLU A 87 -20.21 0.87 -14.34
CA GLU A 87 -20.40 1.75 -13.19
C GLU A 87 -19.26 2.75 -13.06
N ALA A 88 -19.58 3.93 -12.53
CA ALA A 88 -18.61 4.92 -12.09
C ALA A 88 -19.10 5.52 -10.77
N THR A 89 -18.43 5.18 -9.68
CA THR A 89 -18.74 5.67 -8.34
C THR A 89 -17.62 6.55 -7.81
N GLY A 90 -17.91 7.26 -6.75
CA GLY A 90 -16.90 7.98 -5.99
C GLY A 90 -17.48 8.47 -4.68
N GLU A 91 -16.59 8.64 -3.71
CA GLU A 91 -16.96 9.01 -2.35
C GLU A 91 -15.81 9.77 -1.67
N LYS A 92 -16.14 10.47 -0.60
CA LYS A 92 -15.16 11.11 0.30
C LYS A 92 -15.49 10.67 1.71
N ASN A 93 -14.57 9.94 2.32
CA ASN A 93 -14.68 9.44 3.68
C ASN A 93 -13.61 10.07 4.55
N GLY A 94 -13.94 10.39 5.80
CA GLY A 94 -13.03 11.04 6.73
C GLY A 94 -13.00 10.36 8.09
N MET A 95 -11.81 10.19 8.67
CA MET A 95 -11.62 9.63 9.99
C MET A 95 -10.42 10.29 10.68
N ALA A 96 -10.58 10.63 11.97
CA ALA A 96 -9.51 11.19 12.81
C ALA A 96 -8.76 12.40 12.19
N GLY A 97 -9.47 13.25 11.43
CA GLY A 97 -8.89 14.44 10.78
C GLY A 97 -8.24 14.18 9.42
N PHE A 98 -8.24 12.93 8.94
CA PHE A 98 -7.80 12.56 7.60
C PHE A 98 -9.00 12.37 6.68
N ASN A 99 -8.88 12.79 5.43
CA ASN A 99 -9.86 12.53 4.39
C ASN A 99 -9.24 11.62 3.33
N ILE A 100 -10.06 10.74 2.79
CA ILE A 100 -9.76 9.91 1.61
C ILE A 100 -10.87 10.18 0.61
N SER A 101 -10.48 10.56 -0.60
CA SER A 101 -11.38 10.73 -1.73
C SER A 101 -11.07 9.63 -2.74
N THR A 102 -12.11 8.94 -3.20
CA THR A 102 -11.97 7.81 -4.13
C THR A 102 -12.88 7.97 -5.33
N ALA A 103 -12.44 7.47 -6.48
CA ALA A 103 -13.29 7.21 -7.63
C ALA A 103 -13.01 5.81 -8.16
N LYS A 104 -14.09 5.10 -8.50
CA LYS A 104 -14.02 3.72 -8.97
C LYS A 104 -14.76 3.57 -10.28
N GLY A 105 -14.13 2.94 -11.26
CA GLY A 105 -14.71 2.59 -12.55
C GLY A 105 -14.75 1.09 -12.72
N ASP A 106 -15.92 0.55 -13.06
CA ASP A 106 -16.12 -0.86 -13.32
C ASP A 106 -16.40 -1.10 -14.81
N TYR A 107 -15.63 -1.99 -15.43
CA TYR A 107 -15.68 -2.26 -16.87
C TYR A 107 -15.78 -3.75 -17.11
N ARG A 108 -16.77 -4.19 -17.89
CA ARG A 108 -17.03 -5.61 -18.14
C ARG A 108 -17.50 -5.87 -19.58
N ASN A 109 -17.17 -7.03 -20.11
CA ASN A 109 -17.84 -7.55 -21.30
C ASN A 109 -19.26 -8.05 -20.95
N GLU A 110 -20.01 -8.52 -21.94
CA GLU A 110 -21.43 -8.87 -21.76
C GLU A 110 -21.64 -10.13 -20.92
N ASP A 111 -20.78 -11.14 -21.07
CA ASP A 111 -20.87 -12.41 -20.34
C ASP A 111 -20.14 -12.39 -18.99
N GLY A 112 -19.44 -11.29 -18.66
CA GLY A 112 -18.70 -11.11 -17.42
C GLY A 112 -17.39 -11.89 -17.34
N SER A 113 -16.94 -12.55 -18.42
CA SER A 113 -15.68 -13.31 -18.44
C SER A 113 -14.44 -12.42 -18.39
N GLN A 114 -14.58 -11.14 -18.75
CA GLN A 114 -13.51 -10.15 -18.72
C GLN A 114 -13.96 -8.91 -17.96
N SER A 115 -13.14 -8.49 -17.01
CA SER A 115 -13.38 -7.26 -16.27
C SER A 115 -12.10 -6.48 -16.02
N ILE A 116 -12.20 -5.16 -16.02
CA ILE A 116 -11.21 -4.27 -15.44
C ILE A 116 -11.91 -3.38 -14.42
N GLU A 117 -11.26 -3.20 -13.28
CA GLU A 117 -11.64 -2.24 -12.25
C GLU A 117 -10.54 -1.19 -12.12
N ILE A 118 -10.91 0.08 -12.11
CA ILE A 118 -9.99 1.19 -11.88
C ILE A 118 -10.35 1.84 -10.55
N ASP A 119 -9.38 1.98 -9.65
CA ASP A 119 -9.49 2.73 -8.40
C ASP A 119 -8.53 3.92 -8.44
N ILE A 120 -9.04 5.13 -8.19
CA ILE A 120 -8.25 6.34 -8.00
C ILE A 120 -8.43 6.78 -6.55
N VAL A 121 -7.34 6.85 -5.79
CA VAL A 121 -7.34 7.20 -4.36
C VAL A 121 -6.51 8.44 -4.13
N ASP A 122 -7.09 9.47 -3.51
CA ASP A 122 -6.40 10.65 -2.99
C ASP A 122 -6.55 10.69 -1.46
N ALA A 123 -5.43 10.66 -0.75
CA ALA A 123 -5.38 10.83 0.71
C ALA A 123 -4.70 12.14 1.12
N GLY A 124 -4.66 13.15 0.24
CA GLY A 124 -4.17 14.48 0.58
C GLY A 124 -2.68 14.51 0.91
N GLY A 125 -1.90 13.62 0.27
CA GLY A 125 -0.46 13.47 0.54
C GLY A 125 -0.12 12.99 1.96
N THR A 126 -1.13 12.52 2.72
CA THR A 126 -0.92 12.08 4.10
C THR A 126 -0.19 10.74 4.16
N GLY A 127 0.45 10.46 5.30
CA GLY A 127 1.09 9.17 5.56
C GLY A 127 0.13 7.97 5.51
N ALA A 128 -1.20 8.19 5.53
CA ALA A 128 -2.20 7.13 5.35
C ALA A 128 -2.03 6.40 4.01
N LEU A 129 -1.61 7.11 2.95
CA LEU A 129 -1.37 6.50 1.64
C LEU A 129 -0.12 5.62 1.63
N MET A 130 0.85 5.85 2.52
CA MET A 130 2.08 5.08 2.58
C MET A 130 1.83 3.62 2.98
N GLY A 131 0.77 3.34 3.74
CA GLY A 131 0.35 1.96 4.00
C GLY A 131 -0.08 1.23 2.73
N LEU A 132 -0.76 1.94 1.81
CA LEU A 132 -1.23 1.39 0.53
C LEU A 132 -0.12 1.38 -0.54
N ALA A 133 0.86 2.27 -0.44
CA ALA A 133 2.00 2.40 -1.35
C ALA A 133 3.34 1.96 -0.73
N ALA A 134 3.32 1.00 0.21
CA ALA A 134 4.54 0.49 0.85
C ALA A 134 5.51 -0.12 -0.18
N TRP A 135 5.00 -0.70 -1.27
CA TRP A 135 5.80 -1.16 -2.41
C TRP A 135 6.62 -0.04 -3.07
N SER A 136 6.25 1.24 -2.91
CA SER A 136 6.90 2.37 -3.60
C SER A 136 8.29 2.73 -3.07
N ILE A 137 8.70 2.14 -1.94
CA ILE A 137 10.00 2.40 -1.28
C ILE A 137 10.94 1.21 -1.33
N ILE A 138 10.52 0.11 -1.94
CA ILE A 138 11.32 -1.11 -2.09
C ILE A 138 11.43 -1.49 -3.57
N GLU A 139 12.48 -2.23 -3.88
CA GLU A 139 12.62 -2.91 -5.16
C GLU A 139 12.04 -4.31 -5.04
N VAL A 140 11.07 -4.62 -5.89
CA VAL A 140 10.47 -5.96 -6.00
C VAL A 140 10.78 -6.45 -7.40
N ASP A 141 11.34 -7.65 -7.49
CA ASP A 141 11.51 -8.37 -8.74
C ASP A 141 11.39 -9.86 -8.42
N LYS A 142 10.20 -10.40 -8.62
CA LYS A 142 9.84 -11.77 -8.26
C LYS A 142 9.13 -12.41 -9.43
N GLU A 143 9.62 -13.58 -9.82
CA GLU A 143 9.02 -14.42 -10.86
C GLU A 143 8.81 -15.83 -10.32
N THR A 144 7.70 -16.44 -10.72
CA THR A 144 7.31 -17.80 -10.39
C THR A 144 6.85 -18.50 -11.66
N GLU A 145 6.64 -19.82 -11.60
CA GLU A 145 6.08 -20.58 -12.73
C GLU A 145 4.73 -20.01 -13.22
N ASN A 146 3.94 -19.41 -12.31
CA ASN A 146 2.56 -18.99 -12.59
C ASN A 146 2.39 -17.47 -12.67
N GLY A 147 3.45 -16.67 -12.61
CA GLY A 147 3.28 -15.22 -12.58
C GLY A 147 4.46 -14.45 -12.03
N TYR A 148 4.27 -13.15 -11.84
CA TYR A 148 5.31 -12.24 -11.36
C TYR A 148 4.75 -11.15 -10.46
N GLU A 149 5.66 -10.54 -9.70
CA GLU A 149 5.47 -9.29 -8.98
C GLU A 149 6.71 -8.42 -9.18
N LYS A 150 6.54 -7.14 -9.53
CA LYS A 150 7.67 -6.23 -9.68
C LYS A 150 7.32 -4.80 -9.38
N THR A 151 8.30 -4.02 -8.94
CA THR A 151 8.20 -2.56 -8.98
C THR A 151 8.94 -2.02 -10.18
N THR A 152 8.28 -1.16 -10.96
CA THR A 152 8.81 -0.60 -12.20
C THR A 152 8.38 0.86 -12.34
N LYS A 153 8.34 1.37 -13.57
CA LYS A 153 7.75 2.65 -13.92
C LYS A 153 6.57 2.46 -14.87
N PHE A 154 5.58 3.32 -14.72
CA PHE A 154 4.52 3.54 -15.69
C PHE A 154 4.54 5.02 -16.07
N GLY A 155 5.01 5.32 -17.29
CA GLY A 155 5.46 6.67 -17.65
C GLY A 155 6.59 7.12 -16.71
N ASP A 156 6.45 8.32 -16.14
CA ASP A 156 7.41 8.88 -15.18
C ASP A 156 7.16 8.48 -13.72
N TYR A 157 6.08 7.74 -13.46
CA TYR A 157 5.62 7.41 -12.11
C TYR A 157 6.08 6.01 -11.68
N LYS A 158 6.40 5.85 -10.39
CA LYS A 158 6.73 4.54 -9.82
C LYS A 158 5.46 3.67 -9.82
N SER A 159 5.59 2.42 -10.24
CA SER A 159 4.48 1.47 -10.27
C SER A 159 4.85 0.14 -9.61
N TYR A 160 3.83 -0.62 -9.23
CA TYR A 160 3.91 -2.01 -8.84
C TYR A 160 2.98 -2.81 -9.75
N GLU A 161 3.48 -3.92 -10.28
CA GLU A 161 2.75 -4.84 -11.15
C GLU A 161 2.75 -6.22 -10.52
N LYS A 162 1.59 -6.88 -10.54
CA LYS A 162 1.42 -8.28 -10.16
C LYS A 162 0.57 -8.98 -11.20
N TYR A 163 0.97 -10.15 -11.65
CA TYR A 163 0.20 -10.93 -12.62
C TYR A 163 0.25 -12.41 -12.33
N ASP A 164 -0.89 -13.08 -12.52
CA ASP A 164 -1.09 -14.52 -12.44
C ASP A 164 -1.51 -15.03 -13.83
N ASN A 165 -0.64 -15.84 -14.44
CA ASN A 165 -0.83 -16.44 -15.76
C ASN A 165 -1.91 -17.53 -15.76
N GLY A 166 -2.10 -18.24 -14.64
CA GLY A 166 -3.07 -19.32 -14.52
C GLY A 166 -4.50 -18.82 -14.51
N ASN A 167 -4.75 -17.74 -13.78
CA ASN A 167 -6.08 -17.11 -13.66
C ASN A 167 -6.32 -15.98 -14.66
N LYS A 168 -5.28 -15.58 -15.43
CA LYS A 168 -5.30 -14.40 -16.31
C LYS A 168 -5.80 -13.16 -15.58
N SER A 169 -5.24 -12.93 -14.40
CA SER A 169 -5.61 -11.85 -13.52
C SER A 169 -4.39 -11.10 -13.06
N GLY A 170 -4.50 -9.80 -12.90
CA GLY A 170 -3.40 -9.01 -12.38
C GLY A 170 -3.80 -7.60 -12.01
N GLU A 171 -2.81 -6.89 -11.51
CA GLU A 171 -2.94 -5.54 -11.01
C GLU A 171 -1.72 -4.73 -11.44
N ILE A 172 -1.96 -3.47 -11.78
CA ILE A 172 -0.93 -2.44 -11.79
C ILE A 172 -1.39 -1.26 -10.94
N ALA A 173 -0.58 -0.87 -9.97
CA ALA A 173 -0.76 0.30 -9.14
C ALA A 173 0.33 1.33 -9.47
N VAL A 174 -0.05 2.60 -9.63
CA VAL A 174 0.84 3.71 -9.99
C VAL A 174 0.74 4.77 -8.89
N LEU A 175 1.89 5.26 -8.42
CA LEU A 175 1.97 6.33 -7.40
C LEU A 175 2.33 7.66 -8.06
N ILE A 176 1.41 8.63 -7.99
CA ILE A 176 1.52 9.93 -8.63
C ILE A 176 1.80 10.98 -7.56
N LYS A 177 2.97 11.63 -7.66
CA LYS A 177 3.42 12.74 -6.78
C LYS A 177 3.26 12.47 -5.27
N ASN A 178 3.44 11.22 -4.84
CA ASN A 178 3.23 10.77 -3.45
C ASN A 178 1.83 11.09 -2.87
N ARG A 179 0.85 11.32 -3.74
CA ARG A 179 -0.48 11.81 -3.35
C ARG A 179 -1.63 10.95 -3.86
N PHE A 180 -1.53 10.50 -5.11
CA PHE A 180 -2.57 9.66 -5.71
C PHE A 180 -2.03 8.26 -5.95
N ILE A 181 -2.88 7.26 -5.70
CA ILE A 181 -2.68 5.92 -6.23
C ILE A 181 -3.75 5.68 -7.28
N VAL A 182 -3.32 5.29 -8.48
CA VAL A 182 -4.21 4.78 -9.52
C VAL A 182 -3.93 3.30 -9.69
N THR A 183 -4.93 2.48 -9.45
CA THR A 183 -4.84 1.02 -9.58
C THR A 183 -5.78 0.54 -10.66
N ALA A 184 -5.29 -0.32 -11.55
CA ALA A 184 -6.13 -1.09 -12.45
C ALA A 184 -5.97 -2.58 -12.15
N LYS A 185 -7.10 -3.25 -11.87
CA LYS A 185 -7.19 -4.70 -11.63
C LYS A 185 -7.93 -5.36 -12.77
N GLY A 186 -7.32 -6.37 -13.39
CA GLY A 186 -7.93 -7.15 -14.46
C GLY A 186 -8.24 -8.56 -14.02
N ASN A 187 -9.39 -9.08 -14.47
CA ASN A 187 -9.75 -10.50 -14.38
C ASN A 187 -10.12 -11.01 -15.79
N GLY A 188 -9.57 -12.15 -16.18
CA GLY A 188 -9.78 -12.73 -17.51
C GLY A 188 -9.13 -11.91 -18.64
N VAL A 189 -8.14 -11.08 -18.33
CA VAL A 189 -7.48 -10.17 -19.29
C VAL A 189 -5.96 -10.20 -19.14
N GLU A 190 -5.26 -10.01 -20.25
CA GLU A 190 -3.80 -9.92 -20.30
C GLU A 190 -3.31 -8.59 -19.68
N MET A 191 -2.10 -8.56 -19.11
CA MET A 191 -1.54 -7.35 -18.49
C MET A 191 -1.50 -6.15 -19.45
N ASP A 192 -1.23 -6.38 -20.74
CA ASP A 192 -1.18 -5.31 -21.75
C ASP A 192 -2.52 -4.57 -21.86
N LYS A 193 -3.64 -5.29 -21.72
CA LYS A 193 -4.98 -4.70 -21.72
C LYS A 193 -5.24 -3.85 -20.47
N ILE A 194 -4.72 -4.30 -19.32
CA ILE A 194 -4.79 -3.54 -18.05
C ILE A 194 -3.98 -2.24 -18.19
N LYS A 195 -2.76 -2.32 -18.74
CA LYS A 195 -1.89 -1.15 -18.97
C LYS A 195 -2.47 -0.17 -19.98
N ALA A 196 -2.96 -0.66 -21.12
CA ALA A 196 -3.63 0.17 -22.13
C ALA A 196 -4.85 0.92 -21.55
N THR A 197 -5.52 0.33 -20.55
CA THR A 197 -6.60 1.02 -19.83
C THR A 197 -6.08 2.16 -18.97
N LEU A 198 -4.96 1.98 -18.26
CA LEU A 198 -4.32 3.05 -17.49
C LEU A 198 -3.79 4.18 -18.39
N GLU A 199 -3.30 3.88 -19.59
CA GLU A 199 -2.83 4.88 -20.56
C GLU A 199 -3.95 5.85 -21.01
N LYS A 200 -5.22 5.44 -20.88
CA LYS A 200 -6.38 6.30 -21.15
C LYS A 200 -6.65 7.32 -20.04
N ILE A 201 -6.03 7.17 -18.87
CA ILE A 201 -6.13 8.11 -17.76
C ILE A 201 -5.02 9.16 -17.93
N ASP A 202 -5.40 10.42 -17.97
CA ASP A 202 -4.45 11.53 -18.00
C ASP A 202 -3.78 11.70 -16.63
N LEU A 203 -2.69 10.96 -16.42
CA LEU A 203 -1.94 10.94 -15.16
C LEU A 203 -1.26 12.29 -14.85
N ASP A 204 -0.94 13.07 -15.87
CA ASP A 204 -0.33 14.39 -15.70
C ASP A 204 -1.36 15.42 -15.23
N LYS A 205 -2.56 15.40 -15.82
CA LYS A 205 -3.68 16.18 -15.28
C LYS A 205 -4.03 15.75 -13.85
N LEU A 206 -3.99 14.45 -13.54
CA LEU A 206 -4.19 13.97 -12.18
C LEU A 206 -3.13 14.54 -11.22
N ALA A 207 -1.86 14.56 -11.64
CA ALA A 207 -0.75 15.11 -10.86
C ALA A 207 -0.88 16.61 -10.54
N GLU A 208 -1.64 17.36 -11.34
CA GLU A 208 -1.90 18.78 -11.16
C GLU A 208 -3.12 19.09 -10.27
N LEU A 209 -3.95 18.09 -9.96
CA LEU A 209 -5.12 18.29 -9.12
C LEU A 209 -4.73 18.65 -7.68
N LYS A 210 -5.42 19.66 -7.14
CA LYS A 210 -5.28 20.13 -5.76
C LYS A 210 -6.48 19.79 -4.92
#